data_AF-A0A178LJK8-F1
#
_entry.id   AF-A0A178LJK8-F1
#
_cell.length_a   1.000
_cell.length_b   1.000
_cell.length_c   1.000
_cell.angle_alpha   90.00
_cell.angle_beta   90.00
_cell.angle_gamma   90.00
#
_symmetry.space_group_name_H-M   'P 1'
#
loop_
_entity.id
_entity.type
_entity.pdbx_description
1 polymer ?
#
loop_
_entity_poly.entity_id
_entity_poly.type
_entity_poly.pdbx_seq_one_letter_code
_entity_poly.pdbx_strand_id
1 'polypeptide(L)'
;MNAPLEDPLYYLHNFQRVLDWVALRYPDLLDDHEQGFIAAFADLPQPSRALLVRLVMRKGEVFRASKLVYGEIGCPRAAALPLVELGWLLSDPELHLIELFALLRKGELLGCFGARLPKAGRKEDWLARLEAEQATPLAFSGWAGTVPELVEEGVWRLTLMDLCDRLRLLFFGNLHQDWTDFVLADLGIFQYETVAFSAESRAFGQRHEVDAYLHIQRCRQALRDGLPAAELLPLLPAERFANTWLELRRGKLLHELAQHHERLGELAQAQALYAASAHPESRIRALRMLERLEDWPAAQALAEAIVAAPAHDAERQQVARILPRLVRKQGGPPNKRRPASPVERLDFELVNDGLRRVEWLVREHLGRDEAPVHYVENTLLTSLFGLLCWDAIFLAIPGAFFHPYQREPADLRLPGFRERRAEAFAACLARLDDGSHAAVIRERFAAKRGLASPFVAWGILSSDLLDQALACLPARHLRLCFERLLEDPDNNRTGLPDLIQFWPAEGRYRMIEVKGPGDRLQDNQRRWLDFFAAHDIPVSVCHVQWQVAATSA
;
A
#
# COMPACT_ATOMS: atom_id res chain seq x y z
N MET A 1 15.41 -6.24 -22.53
CA MET A 1 16.64 -5.48 -22.23
C MET A 1 16.25 -4.02 -22.29
N ASN A 2 15.97 -3.39 -21.14
CA ASN A 2 15.66 -1.97 -21.09
C ASN A 2 16.95 -1.20 -21.35
N ALA A 3 16.90 -0.21 -22.24
CA ALA A 3 18.03 0.66 -22.50
C ALA A 3 18.48 1.31 -21.17
N PRO A 4 19.79 1.35 -20.87
CA PRO A 4 20.27 2.20 -19.79
C PRO A 4 19.84 3.64 -20.09
N LEU A 5 19.45 4.39 -19.06
CA LEU A 5 19.15 5.82 -19.21
C LEU A 5 20.36 6.47 -19.85
N GLU A 6 20.20 6.99 -21.07
CA GLU A 6 21.31 7.50 -21.89
C GLU A 6 22.01 8.69 -21.22
N ASP A 7 21.28 9.42 -20.36
CA ASP A 7 21.79 10.51 -19.55
C ASP A 7 22.19 10.05 -18.14
N PRO A 8 23.50 10.12 -17.76
CA PRO A 8 23.95 9.74 -16.43
C PRO A 8 23.39 10.64 -15.31
N LEU A 9 22.80 11.80 -15.63
CA LEU A 9 22.24 12.77 -14.68
C LEU A 9 20.71 12.74 -14.60
N TYR A 10 20.05 11.71 -15.13
CA TYR A 10 18.57 11.58 -15.12
C TYR A 10 17.95 11.85 -13.74
N TYR A 11 18.61 11.43 -12.65
CA TYR A 11 18.11 11.58 -11.29
C TYR A 11 18.11 13.05 -10.83
N LEU A 12 19.08 13.84 -11.31
CA LEU A 12 19.14 15.27 -11.04
C LEU A 12 18.01 16.00 -11.77
N HIS A 13 17.74 15.66 -13.04
CA HIS A 13 16.61 16.20 -13.80
C HIS A 13 15.27 15.86 -13.14
N ASN A 14 15.12 14.63 -12.64
CA ASN A 14 13.93 14.19 -11.93
C ASN A 14 13.72 14.97 -10.62
N PHE A 15 14.77 15.18 -9.84
CA PHE A 15 14.70 16.00 -8.64
C PHE A 15 14.34 17.46 -8.97
N GLN A 16 14.97 18.05 -9.99
CA GLN A 16 14.64 19.42 -10.43
C GLN A 16 13.17 19.55 -10.84
N ARG A 17 12.64 18.58 -11.61
CA ARG A 17 11.24 18.54 -12.00
C ARG A 17 10.30 18.57 -10.80
N VAL A 18 10.65 17.91 -9.69
CA VAL A 18 9.87 17.97 -8.45
C VAL A 18 9.94 19.34 -7.81
N LEU A 19 11.12 19.94 -7.71
CA LEU A 19 11.26 21.28 -7.15
C LEU A 19 10.44 22.30 -7.94
N ASP A 20 10.55 22.27 -9.27
CA ASP A 20 9.80 23.16 -10.16
C ASP A 20 8.29 22.97 -10.01
N TRP A 21 7.84 21.71 -9.90
CA TRP A 21 6.43 21.39 -9.68
C TRP A 21 5.91 21.92 -8.35
N VAL A 22 6.68 21.73 -7.29
CA VAL A 22 6.31 22.16 -5.94
C VAL A 22 6.31 23.68 -5.85
N ALA A 23 7.33 24.35 -6.38
CA ALA A 23 7.41 25.81 -6.43
C ALA A 23 6.25 26.43 -7.22
N LEU A 24 5.84 25.80 -8.33
CA LEU A 24 4.73 26.28 -9.15
C LEU A 24 3.37 26.10 -8.47
N ARG A 25 3.14 24.97 -7.78
CA ARG A 25 1.82 24.58 -7.31
C ARG A 25 1.54 24.83 -5.84
N TYR A 26 2.59 24.95 -5.03
CA TYR A 26 2.47 25.10 -3.58
C TYR A 26 3.22 26.31 -3.02
N PRO A 27 3.39 27.45 -3.74
CA PRO A 27 4.15 28.58 -3.20
C PRO A 27 3.56 29.10 -1.88
N ASP A 28 2.24 29.00 -1.71
CA ASP A 28 1.49 29.38 -0.52
C ASP A 28 1.63 28.40 0.67
N LEU A 29 2.15 27.19 0.43
CA LEU A 29 2.39 26.20 1.48
C LEU A 29 3.86 26.13 1.89
N LEU A 30 4.77 26.79 1.17
CA LEU A 30 6.21 26.80 1.45
C LEU A 30 6.59 27.96 2.37
N ASP A 31 7.42 27.69 3.37
CA ASP A 31 8.02 28.76 4.20
C ASP A 31 9.30 29.35 3.56
N ASP A 32 9.83 30.42 4.17
CA ASP A 32 11.01 31.13 3.66
C ASP A 32 12.24 30.21 3.55
N HIS A 33 12.39 29.25 4.46
CA HIS A 33 13.50 28.31 4.45
C HIS A 33 13.37 27.32 3.27
N GLU A 34 12.17 26.79 3.04
CA GLU A 34 11.87 25.89 1.93
C GLU A 34 12.00 26.58 0.56
N GLN A 35 11.49 27.81 0.44
CA GLN A 35 11.66 28.63 -0.76
C GLN A 35 13.14 28.96 -1.00
N GLY A 36 13.87 29.32 0.07
CA GLY A 36 15.30 29.57 0.02
C GLY A 36 16.11 28.35 -0.45
N PHE A 37 15.75 27.14 0.00
CA PHE A 37 16.37 25.90 -0.47
C PHE A 37 16.17 25.69 -1.98
N ILE A 38 14.95 25.86 -2.48
CA ILE A 38 14.63 25.67 -3.91
C ILE A 38 15.45 26.65 -4.77
N ALA A 39 15.51 27.92 -4.37
CA ALA A 39 16.30 28.93 -5.08
C ALA A 39 17.80 28.60 -5.04
N ALA A 40 18.36 28.37 -3.85
CA ALA A 40 19.78 28.07 -3.69
C ALA A 40 20.21 26.79 -4.42
N PHE A 41 19.33 25.78 -4.51
CA PHE A 41 19.64 24.53 -5.22
C PHE A 41 19.88 24.77 -6.71
N ALA A 42 19.15 25.71 -7.33
CA ALA A 42 19.31 26.01 -8.75
C ALA A 42 20.67 26.66 -9.07
N ASP A 43 21.18 27.47 -8.13
CA ASP A 43 22.44 28.23 -8.27
C ASP A 43 23.70 27.41 -7.99
N LEU A 44 23.56 26.22 -7.40
CA LEU A 44 24.70 25.36 -7.10
C LEU A 44 25.38 24.78 -8.35
N PRO A 45 26.70 24.53 -8.31
CA PRO A 45 27.39 23.78 -9.35
C PRO A 45 26.74 22.42 -9.58
N GLN A 46 26.65 22.00 -10.85
CA GLN A 46 26.03 20.72 -11.23
C GLN A 46 26.58 19.51 -10.44
N PRO A 47 27.91 19.36 -10.21
CA PRO A 47 28.43 18.26 -9.40
C PRO A 47 27.90 18.25 -7.96
N SER A 48 27.73 19.42 -7.34
CA SER A 48 27.18 19.55 -5.98
C SER A 48 25.71 19.20 -5.93
N ARG A 49 24.92 19.67 -6.90
CA ARG A 49 23.50 19.30 -7.04
C ARG A 49 23.35 17.79 -7.23
N ALA A 50 24.13 17.21 -8.15
CA ALA A 50 24.13 15.78 -8.41
C ALA A 50 24.51 14.97 -7.15
N LEU A 51 25.54 15.41 -6.41
CA LEU A 51 25.96 14.75 -5.17
C LEU A 51 24.85 14.79 -4.14
N LEU A 52 24.22 15.94 -3.90
CA LEU A 52 23.11 16.06 -2.95
C LEU A 52 21.99 15.07 -3.28
N VAL A 53 21.54 15.02 -4.54
CA VAL A 53 20.46 14.13 -4.95
C VAL A 53 20.87 12.66 -4.78
N ARG A 54 22.12 12.28 -5.08
CA ARG A 54 22.63 10.93 -4.79
C ARG A 54 22.56 10.58 -3.31
N LEU A 55 22.84 11.52 -2.42
CA LEU A 55 22.77 11.30 -0.98
C LEU A 55 21.32 11.16 -0.52
N VAL A 56 20.41 12.04 -0.96
CA VAL A 56 18.97 12.01 -0.65
C VAL A 56 18.31 10.69 -1.11
N MET A 57 18.74 10.13 -2.25
CA MET A 57 18.19 8.88 -2.78
C MET A 57 18.81 7.62 -2.14
N ARG A 58 19.88 7.73 -1.35
CA ARG A 58 20.51 6.58 -0.70
C ARG A 58 19.91 6.35 0.69
N LYS A 59 19.96 5.09 1.13
CA LYS A 59 19.56 4.72 2.48
C LYS A 59 20.56 5.27 3.51
N GLY A 60 20.03 5.92 4.55
CA GLY A 60 20.79 6.49 5.67
C GLY A 60 21.15 7.95 5.43
N GLU A 61 21.74 8.59 6.45
CA GLU A 61 22.05 10.02 6.41
C GLU A 61 23.55 10.32 6.53
N VAL A 62 24.35 9.33 6.94
CA VAL A 62 25.79 9.49 7.12
C VAL A 62 26.54 8.72 6.03
N PHE A 63 27.48 9.41 5.37
CA PHE A 63 28.17 8.89 4.21
C PHE A 63 29.68 9.15 4.26
N ARG A 64 30.45 8.15 3.78
CA ARG A 64 31.90 8.26 3.58
C ARG A 64 32.20 8.75 2.17
N ALA A 65 33.11 9.72 2.04
CA ALA A 65 33.58 10.24 0.77
C ALA A 65 34.13 9.14 -0.14
N SER A 66 34.89 8.20 0.41
CA SER A 66 35.44 7.05 -0.33
C SER A 66 34.38 6.10 -0.92
N LYS A 67 33.12 6.21 -0.51
CA LYS A 67 31.98 5.41 -1.00
C LYS A 67 31.06 6.18 -1.94
N LEU A 68 31.44 7.39 -2.33
CA LEU A 68 30.67 8.30 -3.19
C LEU A 68 31.40 8.49 -4.53
N VAL A 69 31.66 7.38 -5.23
CA VAL A 69 32.38 7.37 -6.51
C VAL A 69 31.38 7.35 -7.66
N TYR A 70 31.20 8.51 -8.29
CA TYR A 70 30.28 8.71 -9.42
C TYR A 70 31.03 9.39 -10.56
N GLY A 71 31.09 8.76 -11.74
CA GLY A 71 31.86 9.27 -12.87
C GLY A 71 31.39 10.64 -13.35
N GLU A 72 30.08 10.88 -13.29
CA GLU A 72 29.42 12.13 -13.69
C GLU A 72 29.61 13.29 -12.68
N ILE A 73 30.04 13.00 -11.46
CA ILE A 73 30.24 14.00 -10.38
C ILE A 73 31.72 14.36 -10.24
N GLY A 74 32.63 13.42 -10.52
CA GLY A 74 34.06 13.61 -10.30
C GLY A 74 34.43 13.52 -8.81
N CYS A 75 35.16 14.52 -8.30
CA CYS A 75 35.65 14.48 -6.92
C CYS A 75 34.53 14.76 -5.90
N PRO A 76 34.13 13.78 -5.05
CA PRO A 76 33.04 13.97 -4.10
C PRO A 76 33.36 15.04 -3.04
N ARG A 77 34.63 15.20 -2.66
CA ARG A 77 35.05 16.23 -1.69
C ARG A 77 34.86 17.63 -2.23
N ALA A 78 35.27 17.87 -3.47
CA ALA A 78 35.08 19.17 -4.12
C ALA A 78 33.58 19.46 -4.33
N ALA A 79 32.80 18.46 -4.76
CA ALA A 79 31.36 18.60 -4.93
C ALA A 79 30.62 18.83 -3.59
N ALA A 80 31.14 18.35 -2.46
CA ALA A 80 30.54 18.54 -1.15
C ALA A 80 30.77 19.95 -0.57
N LEU A 81 31.83 20.67 -0.96
CA LEU A 81 32.19 21.96 -0.35
C LEU A 81 31.03 22.98 -0.36
N PRO A 82 30.34 23.26 -1.48
CA PRO A 82 29.21 24.19 -1.48
C PRO A 82 28.03 23.73 -0.62
N LEU A 83 27.84 22.40 -0.50
CA LEU A 83 26.78 21.83 0.34
C LEU A 83 27.09 22.01 1.84
N VAL A 84 28.37 21.95 2.21
CA VAL A 84 28.82 22.21 3.58
C VAL A 84 28.71 23.70 3.92
N GLU A 85 29.07 24.60 2.99
CA GLU A 85 28.91 26.05 3.17
C GLU A 85 27.46 26.47 3.41
N LEU A 86 26.51 25.80 2.75
CA LEU A 86 25.06 26.00 2.94
C LEU A 86 24.49 25.27 4.17
N GLY A 87 25.29 24.48 4.89
CA GLY A 87 24.85 23.67 6.03
C GLY A 87 23.97 22.46 5.67
N TRP A 88 23.91 22.10 4.38
CA TRP A 88 23.14 20.95 3.88
C TRP A 88 23.86 19.62 4.12
N LEU A 89 25.19 19.68 4.25
CA LEU A 89 26.03 18.61 4.76
C LEU A 89 26.78 19.09 6.00
N LEU A 90 26.65 18.36 7.10
CA LEU A 90 27.51 18.54 8.27
C LEU A 90 28.78 17.73 8.06
N SER A 91 29.93 18.41 7.97
CA SER A 91 31.25 17.79 7.94
C SER A 91 31.67 17.35 9.34
N ASP A 92 32.32 16.19 9.42
CA ASP A 92 32.77 15.59 10.68
C ASP A 92 31.65 15.49 11.74
N PRO A 93 30.52 14.85 11.40
CA PRO A 93 29.35 14.82 12.27
C PRO A 93 29.64 14.03 13.56
N GLU A 94 28.91 14.38 14.62
CA GLU A 94 28.82 13.55 15.80
C GLU A 94 28.09 12.24 15.48
N LEU A 95 28.67 11.12 15.91
CA LEU A 95 28.18 9.76 15.63
C LEU A 95 28.00 8.97 16.93
N HIS A 96 26.83 8.33 17.03
CA HIS A 96 26.63 7.24 17.98
C HIS A 96 27.35 5.97 17.53
N LEU A 97 27.59 5.05 18.47
CA LEU A 97 28.25 3.77 18.18
C LEU A 97 27.55 2.98 17.07
N ILE A 98 26.22 2.95 17.04
CA ILE A 98 25.46 2.24 16.01
C ILE A 98 25.72 2.79 14.60
N GLU A 99 25.85 4.11 14.46
CA GLU A 99 26.15 4.78 13.19
C GLU A 99 27.61 4.56 12.78
N LEU A 100 28.55 4.73 13.71
CA LEU A 100 29.96 4.45 13.49
C LEU A 100 30.17 2.99 13.05
N PHE A 101 29.50 2.07 13.74
CA PHE A 101 29.53 0.67 13.38
C PHE A 101 28.96 0.51 11.98
N ALA A 102 27.78 1.05 11.64
CA ALA A 102 27.25 0.93 10.27
C ALA A 102 28.25 1.40 9.17
N LEU A 103 29.05 2.44 9.43
CA LEU A 103 30.00 3.02 8.49
C LEU A 103 31.32 2.23 8.32
N LEU A 104 31.82 1.65 9.40
CA LEU A 104 33.17 1.09 9.45
C LEU A 104 33.21 -0.43 9.26
N ARG A 105 34.26 -0.91 8.61
CA ARG A 105 34.63 -2.33 8.50
C ARG A 105 35.17 -2.81 9.84
N LYS A 106 35.16 -4.13 10.05
CA LYS A 106 35.67 -4.75 11.29
C LYS A 106 37.12 -4.38 11.59
N GLY A 107 37.99 -4.35 10.57
CA GLY A 107 39.40 -3.97 10.75
C GLY A 107 39.57 -2.52 11.21
N GLU A 108 38.80 -1.60 10.64
CA GLU A 108 38.79 -0.18 11.02
C GLU A 108 38.30 -0.02 12.47
N LEU A 109 37.26 -0.75 12.87
CA LEU A 109 36.76 -0.75 14.27
C LEU A 109 37.79 -1.29 15.26
N LEU A 110 38.53 -2.36 14.91
CA LEU A 110 39.64 -2.83 15.75
C LEU A 110 40.75 -1.79 15.89
N GLY A 111 41.00 -1.00 14.83
CA GLY A 111 41.93 0.12 14.89
C GLY A 111 41.46 1.24 15.85
N CYS A 112 40.17 1.59 15.79
CA CYS A 112 39.60 2.66 16.61
C CYS A 112 39.53 2.29 18.11
N PHE A 113 39.15 1.04 18.41
CA PHE A 113 38.88 0.61 19.79
C PHE A 113 40.01 -0.26 20.40
N GLY A 114 40.96 -0.73 19.58
CA GLY A 114 42.13 -1.49 20.03
C GLY A 114 41.77 -2.66 20.95
N ALA A 115 42.41 -2.70 22.12
CA ALA A 115 42.22 -3.75 23.12
C ALA A 115 40.82 -3.80 23.75
N ARG A 116 39.97 -2.78 23.54
CA ARG A 116 38.57 -2.77 24.03
C ARG A 116 37.70 -3.79 23.28
N LEU A 117 38.09 -4.15 22.05
CA LEU A 117 37.40 -5.15 21.24
C LEU A 117 38.24 -6.43 21.10
N PRO A 118 37.62 -7.63 21.17
CA PRO A 118 38.32 -8.86 20.90
C PRO A 118 38.70 -8.97 19.43
N LYS A 119 39.86 -9.57 19.11
CA LYS A 119 40.37 -9.69 17.73
C LYS A 119 39.43 -10.44 16.77
N ALA A 120 38.57 -11.30 17.30
CA ALA A 120 37.55 -12.04 16.56
C ALA A 120 36.19 -11.89 17.26
N GLY A 121 35.10 -11.90 16.48
CA GLY A 121 33.73 -11.78 16.99
C GLY A 121 32.77 -11.23 15.94
N ARG A 122 31.47 -11.25 16.24
CA ARG A 122 30.47 -10.57 15.41
C ARG A 122 30.43 -9.08 15.78
N LYS A 123 30.07 -8.27 14.80
CA LYS A 123 29.99 -6.82 14.95
C LYS A 123 28.89 -6.40 15.93
N GLU A 124 27.81 -7.17 15.96
CA GLU A 124 26.70 -7.05 16.92
C GLU A 124 27.19 -7.25 18.36
N ASP A 125 27.98 -8.31 18.62
CA ASP A 125 28.53 -8.58 19.96
C ASP A 125 29.46 -7.45 20.44
N TRP A 126 30.26 -6.92 19.50
CA TRP A 126 31.15 -5.79 19.78
C TRP A 126 30.37 -4.50 20.08
N LEU A 127 29.29 -4.24 19.33
CA LEU A 127 28.43 -3.08 19.54
C LEU A 127 27.75 -3.16 20.92
N ALA A 128 27.09 -4.27 21.23
CA ALA A 128 26.39 -4.48 22.50
C ALA A 128 27.33 -4.31 23.71
N ARG A 129 28.57 -4.79 23.59
CA ARG A 129 29.60 -4.59 24.62
C ARG A 129 29.92 -3.11 24.84
N LEU A 130 30.17 -2.36 23.76
CA LEU A 130 30.53 -0.95 23.86
C LEU A 130 29.34 -0.07 24.27
N GLU A 131 28.12 -0.43 23.89
CA GLU A 131 26.90 0.26 24.34
C GLU A 131 26.68 0.10 25.85
N ALA A 132 27.03 -1.06 26.42
CA ALA A 132 27.02 -1.26 27.87
C ALA A 132 28.02 -0.36 28.62
N GLU A 133 29.06 0.13 27.95
CA GLU A 133 30.02 1.10 28.49
C GLU A 133 29.49 2.56 28.44
N GLN A 134 28.28 2.79 27.91
CA GLN A 134 27.63 4.11 27.80
C GLN A 134 28.52 5.17 27.14
N ALA A 135 29.20 4.81 26.05
CA ALA A 135 30.06 5.74 25.34
C ALA A 135 29.26 6.95 24.83
N THR A 136 29.73 8.15 25.14
CA THR A 136 29.18 9.39 24.59
C THR A 136 29.45 9.46 23.09
N PRO A 137 28.52 10.00 22.29
CA PRO A 137 28.78 10.29 20.89
C PRO A 137 30.01 11.20 20.74
N LEU A 138 30.77 11.01 19.67
CA LEU A 138 31.93 11.83 19.30
C LEU A 138 31.85 12.19 17.83
N ALA A 139 32.49 13.29 17.43
CA ALA A 139 32.79 13.56 16.03
C ALA A 139 33.54 12.38 15.40
N PHE A 140 33.34 12.15 14.11
CA PHE A 140 33.99 11.05 13.40
C PHE A 140 35.52 11.07 13.55
N SER A 141 36.14 12.24 13.48
CA SER A 141 37.57 12.43 13.73
C SER A 141 38.02 11.97 15.12
N GLY A 142 37.18 12.17 16.14
CA GLY A 142 37.41 11.70 17.51
C GLY A 142 37.38 10.18 17.62
N TRP A 143 36.55 9.50 16.82
CA TRP A 143 36.52 8.04 16.73
C TRP A 143 37.68 7.46 15.93
N ALA A 144 38.04 8.13 14.82
CA ALA A 144 39.13 7.72 13.94
C ALA A 144 40.49 7.68 14.67
N GLY A 145 40.67 8.53 15.69
CA GLY A 145 41.88 8.57 16.51
C GLY A 145 43.13 8.74 15.64
N THR A 146 44.06 7.80 15.72
CA THR A 146 45.29 7.79 14.90
C THR A 146 45.24 6.80 13.73
N VAL A 147 44.07 6.24 13.38
CA VAL A 147 43.96 5.27 12.28
C VAL A 147 44.20 6.00 10.95
N PRO A 148 45.33 5.78 10.24
CA PRO A 148 45.74 6.64 9.14
C PRO A 148 44.71 6.69 7.99
N GLU A 149 44.09 5.56 7.68
CA GLU A 149 43.06 5.44 6.63
C GLU A 149 41.79 6.26 6.93
N LEU A 150 41.51 6.56 8.20
CA LEU A 150 40.31 7.28 8.63
C LEU A 150 40.57 8.77 8.88
N VAL A 151 41.82 9.15 9.20
CA VAL A 151 42.19 10.56 9.45
C VAL A 151 41.93 11.44 8.23
N GLU A 152 42.18 10.93 7.04
CA GLU A 152 41.91 11.67 5.80
C GLU A 152 40.48 11.45 5.27
N GLU A 153 39.69 10.52 5.82
CA GLU A 153 38.35 10.19 5.31
C GLU A 153 37.37 11.35 5.52
N GLY A 154 36.66 11.73 4.46
CA GLY A 154 35.56 12.70 4.57
C GLY A 154 34.31 11.98 5.02
N VAL A 155 33.70 12.43 6.12
CA VAL A 155 32.39 11.92 6.57
C VAL A 155 31.42 13.08 6.66
N TRP A 156 30.26 12.89 6.06
CA TRP A 156 29.20 13.89 6.02
C TRP A 156 27.88 13.32 6.53
N ARG A 157 27.14 14.13 7.29
CA ARG A 157 25.74 13.88 7.61
C ARG A 157 24.86 14.81 6.77
N LEU A 158 23.89 14.23 6.07
CA LEU A 158 22.85 14.97 5.37
C LEU A 158 21.86 15.57 6.38
N THR A 159 21.60 16.87 6.28
CA THR A 159 20.75 17.61 7.26
C THR A 159 19.37 17.96 6.71
N LEU A 160 19.08 17.55 5.47
CA LEU A 160 17.90 17.98 4.71
C LEU A 160 16.82 16.91 4.54
N MET A 161 16.91 15.76 5.20
CA MET A 161 15.96 14.67 4.94
C MET A 161 14.51 15.03 5.25
N ASP A 162 14.25 15.76 6.35
CA ASP A 162 12.90 16.24 6.68
C ASP A 162 12.33 17.19 5.62
N LEU A 163 13.17 18.08 5.08
CA LEU A 163 12.81 18.98 3.98
C LEU A 163 12.52 18.20 2.70
N CYS A 164 13.39 17.26 2.35
CA CYS A 164 13.24 16.43 1.16
C CYS A 164 11.97 15.57 1.24
N ASP A 165 11.66 15.03 2.41
CA ASP A 165 10.42 14.28 2.65
C ASP A 165 9.18 15.16 2.56
N ARG A 166 9.24 16.42 3.02
CA ARG A 166 8.16 17.38 2.81
C ARG A 166 7.94 17.68 1.33
N LEU A 167 8.99 17.95 0.57
CA LEU A 167 8.90 18.23 -0.87
C LEU A 167 8.35 17.02 -1.63
N ARG A 168 8.81 15.82 -1.27
CA ARG A 168 8.31 14.54 -1.79
C ARG A 168 6.82 14.34 -1.48
N LEU A 169 6.42 14.67 -0.26
CA LEU A 169 5.01 14.61 0.16
C LEU A 169 4.14 15.59 -0.62
N LEU A 170 4.57 16.83 -0.82
CA LEU A 170 3.83 17.83 -1.61
C LEU A 170 3.66 17.38 -3.07
N PHE A 171 4.68 16.73 -3.62
CA PHE A 171 4.63 16.22 -4.99
C PHE A 171 3.70 15.00 -5.15
N PHE A 172 3.96 13.93 -4.40
CA PHE A 172 3.23 12.66 -4.55
C PHE A 172 1.94 12.58 -3.74
N GLY A 173 1.68 13.54 -2.84
CA GLY A 173 0.61 13.45 -1.86
C GLY A 173 0.79 12.28 -0.88
N ASN A 174 1.94 11.62 -0.86
CA ASN A 174 2.23 10.49 0.02
C ASN A 174 3.75 10.28 0.21
N LEU A 175 4.13 9.42 1.16
CA LEU A 175 5.53 9.07 1.44
C LEU A 175 5.89 7.61 1.10
N HIS A 176 5.01 6.86 0.42
CA HIS A 176 5.35 5.50 -0.01
C HIS A 176 5.99 5.48 -1.41
N GLN A 177 5.63 6.47 -2.26
CA GLN A 177 6.35 6.75 -3.49
C GLN A 177 7.65 7.47 -3.23
N ASP A 178 8.65 7.19 -4.03
CA ASP A 178 9.98 7.76 -3.89
C ASP A 178 10.54 8.27 -5.23
N TRP A 179 11.77 8.77 -5.18
CA TRP A 179 12.46 9.33 -6.33
C TRP A 179 12.74 8.30 -7.44
N THR A 180 12.64 6.99 -7.13
CA THR A 180 12.84 5.91 -8.10
C THR A 180 11.60 5.67 -8.98
N ASP A 181 10.40 6.09 -8.54
CA ASP A 181 9.18 5.99 -9.35
C ASP A 181 9.30 6.75 -10.68
N PHE A 182 10.01 7.88 -10.69
CA PHE A 182 10.34 8.60 -11.93
C PHE A 182 11.17 7.75 -12.89
N VAL A 183 12.16 7.04 -12.36
CA VAL A 183 13.08 6.20 -13.13
C VAL A 183 12.33 5.04 -13.76
N LEU A 184 11.42 4.42 -13.01
CA LEU A 184 10.58 3.34 -13.50
C LEU A 184 9.60 3.83 -14.57
N ALA A 185 9.13 5.08 -14.47
CA ALA A 185 8.32 5.69 -15.50
C ALA A 185 9.12 6.04 -16.76
N ASP A 186 10.27 6.68 -16.62
CA ASP A 186 11.15 7.08 -17.73
C ASP A 186 11.70 5.85 -18.49
N LEU A 187 11.93 4.73 -17.80
CA LEU A 187 12.28 3.43 -18.40
C LEU A 187 11.10 2.73 -19.09
N GLY A 188 9.89 3.30 -19.06
CA GLY A 188 8.67 2.73 -19.62
C GLY A 188 8.16 1.48 -18.89
N ILE A 189 8.71 1.17 -17.71
CA ILE A 189 8.28 0.03 -16.86
C ILE A 189 6.90 0.33 -16.27
N PHE A 190 6.69 1.56 -15.81
CA PHE A 190 5.38 2.06 -15.43
C PHE A 190 4.92 3.14 -16.40
N GLN A 191 3.77 2.93 -17.02
CA GLN A 191 3.15 3.93 -17.87
C GLN A 191 1.87 4.37 -17.18
N TYR A 192 1.63 5.66 -17.04
CA TYR A 192 0.46 6.18 -16.33
C TYR A 192 -0.52 6.81 -17.32
N GLU A 193 -1.81 6.79 -16.98
CA GLU A 193 -2.83 7.50 -17.77
C GLU A 193 -2.59 9.01 -17.72
N THR A 194 -2.76 9.69 -18.86
CA THR A 194 -2.62 11.15 -18.92
C THR A 194 -3.96 11.79 -18.56
N VAL A 195 -4.08 12.21 -17.30
CA VAL A 195 -5.27 12.92 -16.80
C VAL A 195 -5.06 14.43 -16.87
N ALA A 196 -5.98 15.14 -17.52
CA ALA A 196 -5.96 16.59 -17.59
C ALA A 196 -6.60 17.20 -16.32
N PHE A 197 -5.82 17.37 -15.26
CA PHE A 197 -6.23 18.05 -14.03
C PHE A 197 -5.81 19.53 -14.00
N SER A 198 -6.59 20.36 -13.28
CA SER A 198 -6.32 21.79 -13.15
C SER A 198 -5.11 22.09 -12.25
N ALA A 199 -4.61 23.32 -12.31
CA ALA A 199 -3.55 23.80 -11.40
C ALA A 199 -4.02 23.90 -9.93
N GLU A 200 -5.32 23.96 -9.71
CA GLU A 200 -5.95 23.94 -8.38
C GLU A 200 -6.03 22.52 -7.79
N SER A 201 -5.83 21.49 -8.62
CA SER A 201 -5.84 20.11 -8.15
C SER A 201 -4.53 19.81 -7.41
N ARG A 202 -4.65 19.75 -6.08
CA ARG A 202 -3.54 19.61 -5.13
C ARG A 202 -3.86 18.54 -4.11
N ALA A 203 -2.84 17.91 -3.54
CA ALA A 203 -3.00 16.94 -2.45
C ALA A 203 -3.35 17.61 -1.11
N PHE A 204 -2.83 18.81 -0.90
CA PHE A 204 -2.96 19.60 0.32
C PHE A 204 -3.43 21.00 -0.01
N GLY A 205 -4.35 21.53 0.80
CA GLY A 205 -4.83 22.90 0.68
C GLY A 205 -4.16 23.86 1.65
N GLN A 206 -3.62 23.36 2.77
CA GLN A 206 -3.02 24.21 3.80
C GLN A 206 -1.73 23.60 4.37
N ARG A 207 -0.77 24.46 4.78
CA ARG A 207 0.53 24.02 5.33
C ARG A 207 0.38 23.11 6.56
N HIS A 208 -0.53 23.44 7.47
CA HIS A 208 -0.75 22.66 8.69
C HIS A 208 -1.20 21.21 8.40
N GLU A 209 -1.81 20.95 7.24
CA GLU A 209 -2.20 19.60 6.82
C GLU A 209 -0.96 18.75 6.49
N VAL A 210 0.05 19.36 5.87
CA VAL A 210 1.35 18.75 5.57
C VAL A 210 2.08 18.44 6.88
N ASP A 211 2.08 19.39 7.81
CA ASP A 211 2.71 19.23 9.14
C ASP A 211 2.06 18.09 9.92
N ALA A 212 0.73 18.03 9.93
CA ALA A 212 -0.04 16.97 10.58
C ALA A 212 0.26 15.60 9.95
N TYR A 213 0.35 15.52 8.62
CA TYR A 213 0.74 14.28 7.95
C TYR A 213 2.11 13.79 8.42
N LEU A 214 3.12 14.67 8.35
CA LEU A 214 4.51 14.34 8.70
C LEU A 214 4.60 13.93 10.17
N HIS A 215 3.85 14.61 11.04
CA HIS A 215 3.77 14.27 12.45
C HIS A 215 3.18 12.88 12.70
N ILE A 216 2.05 12.56 12.07
CA ILE A 216 1.45 11.21 12.14
C ILE A 216 2.43 10.15 11.64
N GLN A 217 3.14 10.42 10.56
CA GLN A 217 4.16 9.50 10.03
C GLN A 217 5.30 9.26 11.02
N ARG A 218 5.83 10.32 11.65
CA ARG A 218 6.88 10.20 12.68
C ARG A 218 6.40 9.39 13.89
N CYS A 219 5.20 9.67 14.41
CA CYS A 219 4.63 8.88 15.51
C CYS A 219 4.47 7.40 15.13
N ARG A 220 4.03 7.12 13.90
CA ARG A 220 3.90 5.74 13.40
C ARG A 220 5.25 5.03 13.26
N GLN A 221 6.27 5.75 12.81
CA GLN A 221 7.63 5.21 12.70
C GLN A 221 8.20 4.92 14.08
N ALA A 222 8.08 5.87 15.02
CA ALA A 222 8.50 5.67 16.41
C ALA A 222 7.81 4.46 17.07
N LEU A 223 6.51 4.22 16.80
CA LEU A 223 5.82 3.01 17.28
C LEU A 223 6.46 1.72 16.75
N ARG A 224 6.88 1.71 15.48
CA ARG A 224 7.54 0.56 14.85
C ARG A 224 8.95 0.35 15.36
N ASP A 225 9.64 1.44 15.67
CA ASP A 225 10.99 1.43 16.24
C ASP A 225 10.98 1.08 17.74
N GLY A 226 9.80 0.84 18.31
CA GLY A 226 9.63 0.30 19.66
C GLY A 226 9.37 1.34 20.74
N LEU A 227 9.11 2.60 20.39
CA LEU A 227 8.70 3.60 21.37
C LEU A 227 7.39 3.17 22.04
N PRO A 228 7.30 3.13 23.38
CA PRO A 228 6.10 2.66 24.06
C PRO A 228 4.86 3.46 23.67
N ALA A 229 3.74 2.75 23.43
CA ALA A 229 2.47 3.36 23.06
C ALA A 229 1.99 4.43 24.06
N ALA A 230 2.30 4.24 25.35
CA ALA A 230 1.97 5.20 26.42
C ALA A 230 2.72 6.55 26.28
N GLU A 231 3.94 6.54 25.73
CA GLU A 231 4.72 7.76 25.48
C GLU A 231 4.30 8.44 24.17
N LEU A 232 3.81 7.66 23.20
CA LEU A 232 3.32 8.18 21.93
C LEU A 232 1.94 8.84 22.02
N LEU A 233 1.07 8.33 22.88
CA LEU A 233 -0.33 8.76 22.92
C LEU A 233 -0.50 10.27 23.20
N PRO A 234 0.25 10.89 24.14
CA PRO A 234 0.19 12.34 24.38
C PRO A 234 0.70 13.18 23.20
N LEU A 235 1.50 12.59 22.31
CA LEU A 235 2.03 13.29 21.13
C LEU A 235 1.01 13.32 19.99
N LEU A 236 -0.05 12.51 20.03
CA LEU A 236 -1.03 12.48 18.95
C LEU A 236 -1.98 13.67 18.97
N PRO A 237 -2.37 14.19 17.79
CA PRO A 237 -3.49 15.11 17.68
C PRO A 237 -4.75 14.48 18.28
N ALA A 238 -5.23 15.05 19.39
CA ALA A 238 -6.41 14.55 20.10
C ALA A 238 -7.69 14.81 19.30
N GLU A 239 -7.76 15.98 18.66
CA GLU A 239 -8.90 16.40 17.86
C GLU A 239 -8.93 15.69 16.49
N ARG A 240 -10.15 15.56 15.96
CA ARG A 240 -10.37 15.01 14.62
C ARG A 240 -10.01 16.05 13.57
N PHE A 241 -9.39 15.61 12.49
CA PHE A 241 -9.15 16.50 11.36
C PHE A 241 -10.43 16.69 10.54
N ALA A 242 -10.68 17.93 10.09
CA ALA A 242 -11.74 18.21 9.12
C ALA A 242 -11.45 17.55 7.76
N ASN A 243 -10.16 17.46 7.40
CA ASN A 243 -9.70 16.75 6.22
C ASN A 243 -9.86 15.23 6.41
N THR A 244 -10.77 14.62 5.64
CA THR A 244 -11.11 13.19 5.74
C THR A 244 -9.90 12.28 5.54
N TRP A 245 -8.99 12.63 4.64
CA TRP A 245 -7.83 11.82 4.35
C TRP A 245 -6.80 11.84 5.50
N LEU A 246 -6.58 12.99 6.14
CA LEU A 246 -5.78 13.08 7.37
C LEU A 246 -6.45 12.33 8.53
N GLU A 247 -7.77 12.43 8.68
CA GLU A 247 -8.49 11.71 9.73
C GLU A 247 -8.39 10.19 9.56
N LEU A 248 -8.44 9.68 8.33
CA LEU A 248 -8.22 8.26 8.06
C LEU A 248 -6.79 7.82 8.43
N ARG A 249 -5.79 8.68 8.21
CA ARG A 249 -4.40 8.41 8.62
C ARG A 249 -4.23 8.41 10.13
N ARG A 250 -4.81 9.40 10.82
CA ARG A 250 -4.87 9.45 12.29
C ARG A 250 -5.57 8.21 12.84
N GLY A 251 -6.73 7.86 12.25
CA GLY A 251 -7.50 6.67 12.58
C GLY A 251 -6.70 5.37 12.43
N LYS A 252 -5.88 5.24 11.39
CA LYS A 252 -5.00 4.08 11.20
C LYS A 252 -3.95 3.97 12.32
N LEU A 253 -3.33 5.08 12.72
CA LEU A 253 -2.37 5.08 13.83
C LEU A 253 -3.04 4.74 15.16
N LEU A 254 -4.23 5.29 15.43
CA LEU A 254 -5.03 4.92 16.61
C LEU A 254 -5.38 3.42 16.61
N HIS A 255 -5.69 2.85 15.45
CA HIS A 255 -5.94 1.42 15.32
C HIS A 255 -4.69 0.58 15.65
N GLU A 256 -3.52 0.96 15.13
CA GLU A 256 -2.24 0.29 15.41
C GLU A 256 -1.88 0.37 16.91
N LEU A 257 -2.12 1.52 17.55
CA LEU A 257 -1.95 1.68 19.00
C LEU A 257 -2.94 0.82 19.79
N ALA A 258 -4.21 0.79 19.39
CA ALA A 258 -5.23 -0.06 20.02
C ALA A 258 -4.85 -1.55 19.94
N GLN A 259 -4.32 -2.01 18.81
CA GLN A 259 -3.79 -3.37 18.64
C GLN A 259 -2.59 -3.64 19.56
N HIS A 260 -1.75 -2.64 19.84
CA HIS A 260 -0.64 -2.78 20.79
C HIS A 260 -1.16 -2.98 22.22
N HIS A 261 -2.04 -2.09 22.70
CA HIS A 261 -2.68 -2.21 24.01
C HIS A 261 -3.47 -3.52 24.16
N GLU A 262 -4.15 -3.96 23.10
CA GLU A 262 -4.88 -5.23 23.10
C GLU A 262 -3.95 -6.44 23.28
N ARG A 263 -2.76 -6.42 22.66
CA ARG A 263 -1.74 -7.47 22.82
C ARG A 263 -1.16 -7.50 24.23
N LEU A 264 -1.08 -6.35 24.89
CA LEU A 264 -0.66 -6.23 26.30
C LEU A 264 -1.78 -6.60 27.29
N GLY A 265 -3.01 -6.82 26.82
CA GLY A 265 -4.16 -7.12 27.68
C GLY A 265 -4.82 -5.89 28.31
N GLU A 266 -4.44 -4.68 27.89
CA GLU A 266 -4.98 -3.41 28.39
C GLU A 266 -6.29 -3.06 27.68
N LEU A 267 -7.32 -3.89 27.93
CA LEU A 267 -8.55 -3.91 27.11
C LEU A 267 -9.34 -2.61 27.13
N ALA A 268 -9.38 -1.90 28.26
CA ALA A 268 -10.09 -0.63 28.37
C ALA A 268 -9.45 0.46 27.49
N GLN A 269 -8.12 0.54 27.51
CA GLN A 269 -7.37 1.48 26.66
C GLN A 269 -7.51 1.12 25.18
N ALA A 270 -7.40 -0.17 24.84
CA ALA A 270 -7.62 -0.64 23.49
C ALA A 270 -9.04 -0.30 22.98
N GLN A 271 -10.06 -0.48 23.83
CA GLN A 271 -11.45 -0.15 23.51
C GLN A 271 -11.60 1.35 23.19
N ALA A 272 -11.07 2.23 24.04
CA ALA A 272 -11.16 3.67 23.86
C ALA A 272 -10.48 4.13 22.55
N LEU A 273 -9.31 3.59 22.25
CA LEU A 273 -8.56 3.90 21.03
C LEU A 273 -9.27 3.39 19.78
N TYR A 274 -9.80 2.17 19.79
CA TYR A 274 -10.62 1.67 18.68
C TYR A 274 -11.89 2.53 18.50
N ALA A 275 -12.55 2.95 19.57
CA ALA A 275 -13.74 3.81 19.48
C ALA A 275 -13.43 5.20 18.92
N ALA A 276 -12.24 5.74 19.19
CA ALA A 276 -11.78 7.03 18.67
C ALA A 276 -11.26 6.97 17.21
N SER A 277 -11.00 5.77 16.69
CA SER A 277 -10.37 5.53 15.38
C SER A 277 -11.40 5.51 14.24
N ALA A 278 -11.11 6.27 13.18
CA ALA A 278 -11.86 6.22 11.91
C ALA A 278 -11.50 5.03 10.99
N HIS A 279 -10.64 4.10 11.44
CA HIS A 279 -10.26 2.95 10.63
C HIS A 279 -11.43 1.96 10.48
N PRO A 280 -11.68 1.38 9.28
CA PRO A 280 -12.87 0.57 9.01
C PRO A 280 -13.09 -0.60 9.98
N GLU A 281 -12.01 -1.26 10.40
CA GLU A 281 -12.10 -2.40 11.32
C GLU A 281 -12.30 -2.00 12.78
N SER A 282 -12.02 -0.75 13.16
CA SER A 282 -11.94 -0.35 14.57
C SER A 282 -13.26 -0.50 15.31
N ARG A 283 -14.40 -0.21 14.67
CA ARG A 283 -15.71 -0.28 15.34
C ARG A 283 -16.07 -1.70 15.79
N ILE A 284 -15.78 -2.72 14.97
CA ILE A 284 -15.94 -4.12 15.37
C ILE A 284 -14.90 -4.54 16.41
N ARG A 285 -13.67 -4.04 16.33
CA ARG A 285 -12.66 -4.32 17.36
C ARG A 285 -13.04 -3.72 18.71
N ALA A 286 -13.55 -2.49 18.75
CA ALA A 286 -14.11 -1.84 19.94
C ALA A 286 -15.24 -2.68 20.55
N LEU A 287 -16.17 -3.18 19.71
CA LEU A 287 -17.22 -4.09 20.14
C LEU A 287 -16.67 -5.37 20.79
N ARG A 288 -15.66 -5.99 20.18
CA ARG A 288 -14.99 -7.17 20.76
C ARG A 288 -14.26 -6.86 22.06
N MET A 289 -13.73 -5.64 22.24
CA MET A 289 -13.09 -5.26 23.49
C MET A 289 -14.12 -5.12 24.62
N LEU A 290 -15.28 -4.50 24.36
CA LEU A 290 -16.39 -4.46 25.30
C LEU A 290 -16.86 -5.87 25.69
N GLU A 291 -16.92 -6.78 24.72
CA GLU A 291 -17.25 -8.19 24.98
C GLU A 291 -16.24 -8.87 25.91
N ARG A 292 -14.95 -8.64 25.71
CA ARG A 292 -13.88 -9.20 26.56
C ARG A 292 -13.83 -8.56 27.94
N LEU A 293 -14.27 -7.31 28.06
CA LEU A 293 -14.46 -6.59 29.33
C LEU A 293 -15.75 -7.00 30.06
N GLU A 294 -16.58 -7.84 29.44
CA GLU A 294 -17.89 -8.25 29.93
C GLU A 294 -18.89 -7.09 30.14
N ASP A 295 -18.67 -5.96 29.46
CA ASP A 295 -19.63 -4.85 29.40
C ASP A 295 -20.72 -5.16 28.34
N TRP A 296 -21.59 -6.11 28.68
CA TRP A 296 -22.64 -6.59 27.80
C TRP A 296 -23.61 -5.48 27.35
N PRO A 297 -24.07 -4.57 28.22
CA PRO A 297 -24.96 -3.47 27.82
C PRO A 297 -24.30 -2.55 26.78
N ALA A 298 -23.06 -2.10 27.01
CA ALA A 298 -22.37 -1.24 26.04
C ALA A 298 -22.05 -1.98 24.74
N ALA A 299 -21.66 -3.26 24.81
CA ALA A 299 -21.43 -4.08 23.63
C ALA A 299 -22.70 -4.26 22.81
N GLN A 300 -23.85 -4.52 23.44
CA GLN A 300 -25.11 -4.65 22.72
C GLN A 300 -25.54 -3.32 22.08
N ALA A 301 -25.45 -2.20 22.80
CA ALA A 301 -25.78 -0.89 22.26
C ALA A 301 -24.91 -0.55 21.02
N LEU A 302 -23.61 -0.82 21.07
CA LEU A 302 -22.72 -0.62 19.92
C LEU A 302 -23.05 -1.58 18.76
N ALA A 303 -23.35 -2.85 19.06
CA ALA A 303 -23.77 -3.81 18.04
C ALA A 303 -25.07 -3.40 17.34
N GLU A 304 -26.07 -2.91 18.09
CA GLU A 304 -27.33 -2.40 17.53
C GLU A 304 -27.10 -1.15 16.67
N ALA A 305 -26.22 -0.23 17.10
CA ALA A 305 -25.83 0.93 16.29
C ALA A 305 -25.13 0.51 14.97
N ILE A 306 -24.28 -0.52 15.00
CA ILE A 306 -23.65 -1.07 13.80
C ILE A 306 -24.70 -1.71 12.88
N VAL A 307 -25.70 -2.42 13.42
CA VAL A 307 -26.78 -3.02 12.64
C VAL A 307 -27.65 -1.95 11.96
N ALA A 308 -27.93 -0.85 12.67
CA ALA A 308 -28.74 0.25 12.15
C ALA A 308 -28.01 1.04 11.04
N ALA A 309 -26.71 1.26 11.21
CA ALA A 309 -25.88 2.02 10.26
C ALA A 309 -24.50 1.36 10.05
N PRO A 310 -24.46 0.23 9.32
CA PRO A 310 -23.21 -0.46 8.99
C PRO A 310 -22.39 0.34 7.97
N ALA A 311 -21.08 0.45 8.18
CA ALA A 311 -20.17 1.13 7.27
C ALA A 311 -19.98 0.35 5.96
N HIS A 312 -19.91 -0.98 6.03
CA HIS A 312 -19.74 -1.85 4.88
C HIS A 312 -20.28 -3.28 5.14
N ASP A 313 -20.35 -4.09 4.08
CA ASP A 313 -20.87 -5.46 4.11
C ASP A 313 -20.12 -6.38 5.09
N ALA A 314 -18.79 -6.25 5.17
CA ALA A 314 -18.00 -7.07 6.09
C ALA A 314 -18.38 -6.81 7.56
N GLU A 315 -18.68 -5.56 7.90
CA GLU A 315 -19.10 -5.17 9.24
C GLU A 315 -20.48 -5.74 9.58
N ARG A 316 -21.43 -5.67 8.64
CA ARG A 316 -22.77 -6.31 8.75
C ARG A 316 -22.64 -7.79 9.07
N GLN A 317 -21.79 -8.49 8.32
CA GLN A 317 -21.58 -9.92 8.49
C GLN A 317 -20.98 -10.26 9.86
N GLN A 318 -20.02 -9.45 10.33
CA GLN A 318 -19.37 -9.66 11.63
C GLN A 318 -20.33 -9.40 12.79
N VAL A 319 -21.07 -8.28 12.78
CA VAL A 319 -22.02 -7.97 13.86
C VAL A 319 -23.16 -8.98 13.92
N ALA A 320 -23.62 -9.50 12.79
CA ALA A 320 -24.65 -10.54 12.75
C ALA A 320 -24.25 -11.84 13.48
N ARG A 321 -22.95 -12.11 13.62
CA ARG A 321 -22.42 -13.24 14.42
C ARG A 321 -22.27 -12.89 15.91
N ILE A 322 -21.98 -11.63 16.23
CA ILE A 322 -21.70 -11.16 17.59
C ILE A 322 -23.00 -10.86 18.35
N LEU A 323 -23.94 -10.12 17.75
CA LEU A 323 -25.15 -9.66 18.42
C LEU A 323 -25.98 -10.80 19.07
N PRO A 324 -26.22 -11.95 18.40
CA PRO A 324 -26.96 -13.06 19.03
C PRO A 324 -26.27 -13.62 20.28
N ARG A 325 -24.93 -13.57 20.34
CA ARG A 325 -24.16 -14.03 21.49
C ARG A 325 -24.28 -13.04 22.65
N LEU A 326 -24.29 -11.73 22.37
CA LEU A 326 -24.49 -10.67 23.36
C LEU A 326 -25.90 -10.71 23.96
N VAL A 327 -26.93 -10.85 23.12
CA VAL A 327 -28.33 -10.98 23.57
C VAL A 327 -28.50 -12.19 24.50
N ARG A 328 -27.87 -13.33 24.18
CA ARG A 328 -27.89 -14.52 25.04
C ARG A 328 -27.20 -14.28 26.39
N LYS A 329 -26.08 -13.55 26.42
CA LYS A 329 -25.37 -13.21 27.66
C LYS A 329 -26.22 -12.35 28.60
N GLN A 330 -27.19 -11.62 28.06
CA GLN A 330 -28.17 -10.83 28.82
C GLN A 330 -29.51 -11.55 29.05
N GLY A 331 -29.58 -12.87 28.83
CA GLY A 331 -30.77 -13.68 29.09
C GLY A 331 -31.83 -13.66 27.98
N GLY A 332 -31.52 -13.08 26.82
CA GLY A 332 -32.42 -13.05 25.67
C GLY A 332 -32.51 -14.40 24.91
N PRO A 333 -33.53 -14.57 24.06
CA PRO A 333 -33.80 -15.83 23.38
C PRO A 333 -32.71 -16.19 22.34
N PRO A 334 -32.49 -17.49 22.06
CA PRO A 334 -31.55 -17.92 21.03
C PRO A 334 -32.04 -17.49 19.64
N ASN A 335 -31.16 -16.84 18.87
CA ASN A 335 -31.49 -16.47 17.49
C ASN A 335 -31.28 -17.66 16.53
N LYS A 336 -32.15 -17.80 15.53
CA LYS A 336 -32.04 -18.84 14.50
C LYS A 336 -30.94 -18.45 13.52
N ARG A 337 -30.02 -19.39 13.23
CA ARG A 337 -29.01 -19.20 12.18
C ARG A 337 -29.68 -19.22 10.82
N ARG A 338 -29.38 -18.22 9.98
CA ARG A 338 -29.76 -18.25 8.55
C ARG A 338 -29.02 -19.42 7.88
N PRO A 339 -29.70 -20.26 7.08
CA PRO A 339 -29.03 -21.29 6.29
C PRO A 339 -28.07 -20.64 5.28
N ALA A 340 -27.01 -21.37 4.91
CA ALA A 340 -26.10 -20.93 3.86
C ALA A 340 -26.86 -20.85 2.52
N SER A 341 -26.45 -19.92 1.65
CA SER A 341 -27.00 -19.84 0.30
C SER A 341 -26.71 -21.13 -0.47
N PRO A 342 -27.67 -21.65 -1.26
CA PRO A 342 -27.45 -22.84 -2.06
C PRO A 342 -26.49 -22.50 -3.19
N VAL A 343 -25.26 -23.01 -3.10
CA VAL A 343 -24.26 -22.94 -4.17
C VAL A 343 -23.97 -24.37 -4.63
N GLU A 344 -23.80 -24.57 -5.94
CA GLU A 344 -23.43 -25.88 -6.48
C GLU A 344 -22.12 -26.36 -5.82
N ARG A 345 -22.11 -27.61 -5.36
CA ARG A 345 -20.91 -28.23 -4.79
C ARG A 345 -20.35 -29.24 -5.78
N LEU A 346 -19.05 -29.12 -6.06
CA LEU A 346 -18.27 -30.09 -6.81
C LEU A 346 -17.31 -30.77 -5.84
N ASP A 347 -17.17 -32.09 -5.92
CA ASP A 347 -16.20 -32.85 -5.12
C ASP A 347 -15.29 -33.64 -6.08
N PHE A 348 -13.99 -33.39 -6.02
CA PHE A 348 -12.99 -34.07 -6.85
C PHE A 348 -11.96 -34.79 -6.01
N GLU A 349 -11.54 -35.96 -6.49
CA GLU A 349 -10.43 -36.71 -5.94
C GLU A 349 -9.26 -36.64 -6.93
N LEU A 350 -8.24 -35.86 -6.60
CA LEU A 350 -7.12 -35.54 -7.49
C LEU A 350 -5.80 -36.10 -6.96
N VAL A 351 -4.86 -36.40 -7.85
CA VAL A 351 -3.49 -36.75 -7.47
C VAL A 351 -2.76 -35.47 -7.05
N ASN A 352 -2.18 -35.48 -5.85
CA ASN A 352 -1.29 -34.40 -5.41
C ASN A 352 0.12 -34.66 -5.93
N ASP A 353 0.57 -33.85 -6.89
CA ASP A 353 1.94 -33.95 -7.41
C ASP A 353 2.98 -33.24 -6.54
N GLY A 354 2.57 -32.49 -5.52
CA GLY A 354 3.44 -31.73 -4.62
C GLY A 354 4.12 -30.50 -5.27
N LEU A 355 3.83 -30.21 -6.54
CA LEU A 355 4.49 -29.17 -7.33
C LEU A 355 3.56 -28.00 -7.63
N ARG A 356 2.29 -28.30 -7.93
CA ARG A 356 1.30 -27.30 -8.36
C ARG A 356 0.31 -27.00 -7.24
N ARG A 357 -0.21 -25.76 -7.25
CA ARG A 357 -1.30 -25.37 -6.34
C ARG A 357 -2.60 -26.08 -6.74
N VAL A 358 -3.50 -26.29 -5.79
CA VAL A 358 -4.73 -27.07 -5.99
C VAL A 358 -5.63 -26.48 -7.10
N GLU A 359 -5.67 -25.16 -7.23
CA GLU A 359 -6.45 -24.44 -8.24
C GLU A 359 -5.98 -24.78 -9.66
N TRP A 360 -4.67 -24.97 -9.84
CA TRP A 360 -4.09 -25.39 -11.12
C TRP A 360 -4.45 -26.82 -11.49
N LEU A 361 -4.47 -27.73 -10.50
CA LEU A 361 -4.88 -29.11 -10.71
C LEU A 361 -6.37 -29.20 -11.10
N VAL A 362 -7.22 -28.41 -10.44
CA VAL A 362 -8.65 -28.32 -10.81
C VAL A 362 -8.84 -27.72 -12.19
N ARG A 363 -8.08 -26.67 -12.53
CA ARG A 363 -8.09 -26.07 -13.86
C ARG A 363 -7.77 -27.10 -14.94
N GLU A 364 -6.70 -27.88 -14.77
CA GLU A 364 -6.34 -28.94 -15.73
C GLU A 364 -7.37 -30.06 -15.78
N HIS A 365 -7.91 -30.47 -14.63
CA HIS A 365 -8.91 -31.54 -14.56
C HIS A 365 -10.20 -31.19 -15.31
N LEU A 366 -10.63 -29.93 -15.23
CA LEU A 366 -11.84 -29.43 -15.88
C LEU A 366 -11.62 -28.93 -17.31
N GLY A 367 -10.39 -28.55 -17.65
CA GLY A 367 -10.03 -27.91 -18.91
C GLY A 367 -10.22 -28.84 -20.10
N ARG A 368 -10.95 -28.34 -21.11
CA ARG A 368 -11.07 -28.96 -22.43
C ARG A 368 -11.04 -27.85 -23.49
N ASP A 369 -10.76 -28.20 -24.74
CA ASP A 369 -10.70 -27.22 -25.83
C ASP A 369 -12.05 -26.52 -26.03
N GLU A 370 -13.16 -27.26 -25.93
CA GLU A 370 -14.52 -26.71 -26.02
C GLU A 370 -15.00 -26.01 -24.74
N ALA A 371 -14.31 -26.24 -23.62
CA ALA A 371 -14.69 -25.75 -22.30
C ALA A 371 -13.48 -25.22 -21.51
N PRO A 372 -12.79 -24.18 -22.02
CA PRO A 372 -11.54 -23.70 -21.42
C PRO A 372 -11.76 -23.19 -20.00
N VAL A 373 -10.78 -23.44 -19.14
CA VAL A 373 -10.77 -22.99 -17.74
C VAL A 373 -9.59 -22.08 -17.52
N HIS A 374 -9.84 -20.93 -16.92
CA HIS A 374 -8.84 -19.92 -16.61
C HIS A 374 -8.76 -19.68 -15.12
N TYR A 375 -7.54 -19.56 -14.60
CA TYR A 375 -7.31 -19.05 -13.25
C TYR A 375 -7.24 -17.53 -13.32
N VAL A 376 -8.28 -16.86 -12.82
CA VAL A 376 -8.43 -15.41 -12.89
C VAL A 376 -8.59 -14.76 -11.51
N GLU A 377 -9.13 -15.46 -10.51
CA GLU A 377 -9.43 -14.92 -9.19
C GLU A 377 -10.14 -13.56 -9.29
N ASN A 378 -9.64 -12.57 -8.56
CA ASN A 378 -10.15 -11.20 -8.52
C ASN A 378 -9.94 -10.43 -9.83
N THR A 379 -9.17 -10.93 -10.80
CA THR A 379 -8.63 -10.10 -11.88
C THR A 379 -9.57 -9.91 -13.06
N LEU A 380 -10.37 -10.91 -13.46
CA LEU A 380 -11.16 -10.82 -14.69
C LEU A 380 -12.28 -9.78 -14.56
N LEU A 381 -13.19 -9.95 -13.58
CA LEU A 381 -14.32 -9.04 -13.41
C LEU A 381 -13.87 -7.61 -13.06
N THR A 382 -12.81 -7.46 -12.26
CA THR A 382 -12.24 -6.14 -11.97
C THR A 382 -11.61 -5.52 -13.22
N SER A 383 -10.93 -6.29 -14.07
CA SER A 383 -10.37 -5.77 -15.32
C SER A 383 -11.46 -5.35 -16.30
N LEU A 384 -12.53 -6.14 -16.46
CA LEU A 384 -13.66 -5.76 -17.31
C LEU A 384 -14.35 -4.50 -16.80
N PHE A 385 -14.52 -4.35 -15.47
CA PHE A 385 -15.00 -3.13 -14.85
C PHE A 385 -14.08 -1.94 -15.14
N GLY A 386 -12.76 -2.11 -14.92
CA GLY A 386 -11.76 -1.08 -15.16
C GLY A 386 -11.71 -0.62 -16.61
N LEU A 387 -11.87 -1.54 -17.56
CA LEU A 387 -11.94 -1.23 -18.98
C LEU A 387 -13.26 -0.52 -19.33
N LEU A 388 -14.42 -0.98 -18.84
CA LEU A 388 -15.71 -0.35 -19.15
C LEU A 388 -15.87 1.03 -18.49
N CYS A 389 -15.30 1.23 -17.31
CA CYS A 389 -15.42 2.46 -16.52
C CYS A 389 -14.15 3.32 -16.52
N TRP A 390 -13.22 3.09 -17.46
CA TRP A 390 -11.92 3.75 -17.52
C TRP A 390 -12.03 5.28 -17.38
N ASP A 391 -12.87 5.89 -18.21
CA ASP A 391 -13.04 7.36 -18.24
C ASP A 391 -13.64 7.90 -16.93
N ALA A 392 -14.50 7.13 -16.25
CA ALA A 392 -15.04 7.52 -14.96
C ALA A 392 -13.96 7.42 -13.85
N ILE A 393 -13.17 6.35 -13.86
CA ILE A 393 -12.08 6.12 -12.89
C ILE A 393 -11.02 7.21 -13.00
N PHE A 394 -10.63 7.56 -14.23
CA PHE A 394 -9.63 8.59 -14.54
C PHE A 394 -10.23 9.99 -14.79
N LEU A 395 -11.48 10.20 -14.36
CA LEU A 395 -12.10 11.52 -14.44
C LEU A 395 -11.35 12.52 -13.56
N ALA A 396 -11.03 13.69 -14.12
CA ALA A 396 -10.28 14.76 -13.47
C ALA A 396 -11.10 15.53 -12.42
N ILE A 397 -11.61 14.82 -11.42
CA ILE A 397 -12.24 15.42 -10.23
C ILE A 397 -11.16 16.19 -9.44
N PRO A 398 -11.45 17.42 -8.97
CA PRO A 398 -10.51 18.18 -8.15
C PRO A 398 -10.00 17.36 -6.95
N GLY A 399 -8.68 17.28 -6.78
CA GLY A 399 -8.01 16.53 -5.73
C GLY A 399 -7.89 15.02 -5.97
N ALA A 400 -8.50 14.47 -7.02
CA ALA A 400 -8.32 13.06 -7.37
C ALA A 400 -6.97 12.79 -8.04
N PHE A 401 -6.54 13.72 -8.91
CA PHE A 401 -5.25 13.66 -9.60
C PHE A 401 -4.53 15.00 -9.51
N PHE A 402 -3.27 14.99 -9.09
CA PHE A 402 -2.45 16.17 -8.83
C PHE A 402 -0.96 15.94 -9.14
N HIS A 403 -0.56 14.77 -9.67
CA HIS A 403 0.72 14.53 -10.35
C HIS A 403 0.60 13.45 -11.45
N PRO A 404 1.54 13.39 -12.41
CA PRO A 404 1.47 12.45 -13.55
C PRO A 404 1.66 10.97 -13.19
N TYR A 405 2.15 10.66 -11.99
CA TYR A 405 2.57 9.32 -11.55
C TYR A 405 1.50 8.61 -10.71
N GLN A 406 0.23 8.83 -11.01
CA GLN A 406 -0.88 8.27 -10.26
C GLN A 406 -1.45 7.04 -10.98
N ARG A 407 -1.29 5.88 -10.35
CA ARG A 407 -1.94 4.64 -10.78
C ARG A 407 -3.46 4.71 -10.64
N GLU A 408 -3.94 5.44 -9.63
CA GLU A 408 -5.34 5.49 -9.22
C GLU A 408 -5.68 6.89 -8.69
N PRO A 409 -6.97 7.28 -8.74
CA PRO A 409 -7.39 8.53 -8.12
C PRO A 409 -7.18 8.47 -6.60
N ALA A 410 -6.67 9.55 -6.00
CA ALA A 410 -6.36 9.62 -4.57
C ALA A 410 -7.60 9.40 -3.68
N ASP A 411 -8.78 9.63 -4.24
CA ASP A 411 -10.05 9.47 -3.56
C ASP A 411 -10.74 8.12 -3.75
N LEU A 412 -10.10 7.14 -4.40
CA LEU A 412 -10.66 5.80 -4.65
C LEU A 412 -11.21 5.12 -3.39
N ARG A 413 -10.55 5.35 -2.25
CA ARG A 413 -10.90 4.74 -0.94
C ARG A 413 -11.63 5.71 -0.02
N LEU A 414 -11.94 6.92 -0.49
CA LEU A 414 -12.65 7.91 0.30
C LEU A 414 -14.16 7.73 0.11
N PRO A 415 -14.96 7.99 1.16
CA PRO A 415 -16.39 8.18 0.99
C PRO A 415 -16.67 9.23 -0.10
N GLY A 416 -17.74 9.05 -0.88
CA GLY A 416 -18.06 9.99 -1.96
C GLY A 416 -17.38 9.70 -3.30
N PHE A 417 -16.57 8.64 -3.44
CA PHE A 417 -15.90 8.29 -4.70
C PHE A 417 -16.90 8.07 -5.84
N ARG A 418 -17.94 7.26 -5.58
CA ARG A 418 -19.03 6.95 -6.52
C ARG A 418 -19.86 8.19 -6.81
N GLU A 419 -20.24 8.92 -5.77
CA GLU A 419 -21.16 10.05 -5.82
C GLU A 419 -20.60 11.18 -6.68
N ARG A 420 -19.30 11.49 -6.54
CA ARG A 420 -18.61 12.52 -7.35
C ARG A 420 -18.49 12.17 -8.82
N ARG A 421 -18.70 10.90 -9.18
CA ARG A 421 -18.58 10.35 -10.55
C ARG A 421 -19.89 9.70 -11.01
N ALA A 422 -21.01 10.00 -10.35
CA ALA A 422 -22.26 9.25 -10.54
C ALA A 422 -22.72 9.25 -12.00
N GLU A 423 -22.70 10.41 -12.66
CA GLU A 423 -23.06 10.54 -14.07
C GLU A 423 -22.10 9.80 -15.00
N ALA A 424 -20.79 9.89 -14.75
CA ALA A 424 -19.76 9.22 -15.56
C ALA A 424 -19.86 7.69 -15.45
N PHE A 425 -20.09 7.17 -14.23
CA PHE A 425 -20.32 5.74 -14.03
C PHE A 425 -21.64 5.29 -14.66
N ALA A 426 -22.72 6.06 -14.53
CA ALA A 426 -24.00 5.75 -15.16
C ALA A 426 -23.86 5.66 -16.69
N ALA A 427 -23.14 6.59 -17.31
CA ALA A 427 -22.87 6.57 -18.74
C ALA A 427 -22.04 5.34 -19.18
N CYS A 428 -21.06 4.93 -18.38
CA CYS A 428 -20.28 3.72 -18.65
C CYS A 428 -21.14 2.45 -18.53
N LEU A 429 -21.94 2.34 -17.49
CA LEU A 429 -22.80 1.17 -17.23
C LEU A 429 -23.97 1.06 -18.22
N ALA A 430 -24.48 2.17 -18.74
CA ALA A 430 -25.54 2.17 -19.76
C ALA A 430 -25.15 1.43 -21.06
N ARG A 431 -23.84 1.30 -21.33
CA ARG A 431 -23.32 0.51 -22.47
C ARG A 431 -23.59 -1.00 -22.35
N LEU A 432 -23.89 -1.48 -21.14
CA LEU A 432 -24.36 -2.84 -20.91
C LEU A 432 -25.81 -3.02 -21.36
N ASP A 433 -26.60 -1.95 -21.40
CA ASP A 433 -28.01 -1.99 -21.80
C ASP A 433 -28.17 -1.93 -23.33
N ASP A 434 -27.34 -1.14 -24.01
CA ASP A 434 -27.38 -0.98 -25.47
C ASP A 434 -26.51 -1.99 -26.25
N GLY A 435 -25.74 -2.82 -25.55
CA GLY A 435 -24.87 -3.84 -26.14
C GLY A 435 -23.51 -3.32 -26.66
N SER A 436 -23.22 -2.02 -26.54
CA SER A 436 -21.95 -1.43 -27.02
C SER A 436 -20.73 -1.73 -26.14
N HIS A 437 -20.95 -2.23 -24.91
CA HIS A 437 -19.89 -2.51 -23.94
C HIS A 437 -18.74 -3.37 -24.50
N ALA A 438 -19.03 -4.41 -25.28
CA ALA A 438 -18.01 -5.33 -25.79
C ALA A 438 -17.05 -4.64 -26.77
N ALA A 439 -17.55 -3.71 -27.60
CA ALA A 439 -16.71 -2.93 -28.50
C ALA A 439 -15.81 -1.95 -27.72
N VAL A 440 -16.38 -1.24 -26.75
CA VAL A 440 -15.65 -0.27 -25.92
C VAL A 440 -14.57 -0.95 -25.07
N ILE A 441 -14.87 -2.11 -24.50
CA ILE A 441 -13.90 -2.88 -23.71
C ILE A 441 -12.71 -3.31 -24.60
N ARG A 442 -12.95 -3.79 -25.82
CA ARG A 442 -11.87 -4.16 -26.76
C ARG A 442 -11.05 -2.97 -27.20
N GLU A 443 -11.70 -1.86 -27.54
CA GLU A 443 -11.04 -0.62 -27.93
C GLU A 443 -10.10 -0.14 -26.82
N ARG A 444 -10.61 -0.06 -25.58
CA ARG A 444 -9.81 0.37 -24.43
C ARG A 444 -8.73 -0.64 -24.05
N PHE A 445 -8.99 -1.93 -24.19
CA PHE A 445 -7.97 -2.95 -23.99
C PHE A 445 -6.77 -2.75 -24.93
N ALA A 446 -7.02 -2.42 -26.19
CA ALA A 446 -5.97 -2.12 -27.16
C ALA A 446 -5.29 -0.77 -26.88
N ALA A 447 -6.07 0.30 -26.67
CA ALA A 447 -5.57 1.67 -26.53
C ALA A 447 -4.85 1.94 -25.21
N LYS A 448 -5.23 1.25 -24.13
CA LYS A 448 -4.74 1.50 -22.77
C LYS A 448 -3.78 0.42 -22.26
N ARG A 449 -3.39 -0.52 -23.13
CA ARG A 449 -2.56 -1.67 -22.76
C ARG A 449 -1.26 -1.23 -22.09
N GLY A 450 -0.99 -1.78 -20.91
CA GLY A 450 0.23 -1.49 -20.15
C GLY A 450 0.16 -0.26 -19.24
N LEU A 451 -0.91 0.55 -19.35
CA LEU A 451 -1.10 1.68 -18.44
C LEU A 451 -1.47 1.22 -17.02
N ALA A 452 -0.86 1.81 -16.01
CA ALA A 452 -1.13 1.53 -14.60
C ALA A 452 -2.61 1.78 -14.29
N SER A 453 -3.24 0.78 -13.67
CA SER A 453 -4.67 0.82 -13.33
C SER A 453 -4.90 0.16 -11.97
N PRO A 454 -5.85 0.64 -11.14
CA PRO A 454 -6.20 -0.04 -9.90
C PRO A 454 -6.98 -1.34 -10.12
N PHE A 455 -7.59 -1.51 -11.30
CA PHE A 455 -8.50 -2.62 -11.58
C PHE A 455 -8.01 -3.55 -12.70
N VAL A 456 -7.30 -3.05 -13.71
CA VAL A 456 -6.93 -3.85 -14.88
C VAL A 456 -5.62 -4.62 -14.66
N ALA A 457 -5.68 -5.94 -14.76
CA ALA A 457 -4.55 -6.85 -14.62
C ALA A 457 -4.02 -7.30 -16.00
N TRP A 458 -3.22 -6.46 -16.65
CA TRP A 458 -2.70 -6.70 -18.01
C TRP A 458 -1.91 -8.00 -18.18
N GLY A 459 -1.27 -8.48 -17.12
CA GLY A 459 -0.50 -9.73 -17.15
C GLY A 459 -1.36 -11.00 -17.20
N ILE A 460 -2.64 -10.91 -16.83
CA ILE A 460 -3.59 -12.04 -16.84
C ILE A 460 -4.57 -11.93 -18.01
N LEU A 461 -5.05 -10.72 -18.31
CA LEU A 461 -6.05 -10.50 -19.35
C LEU A 461 -5.44 -10.58 -20.76
N SER A 462 -5.44 -11.79 -21.35
CA SER A 462 -5.11 -12.00 -22.76
C SER A 462 -6.28 -11.65 -23.68
N SER A 463 -6.01 -11.45 -24.97
CA SER A 463 -7.08 -11.22 -25.96
C SER A 463 -8.06 -12.39 -26.05
N ASP A 464 -7.57 -13.63 -25.98
CA ASP A 464 -8.40 -14.83 -26.01
C ASP A 464 -9.32 -14.93 -24.78
N LEU A 465 -8.78 -14.70 -23.58
CA LEU A 465 -9.57 -14.65 -22.36
C LEU A 465 -10.63 -13.54 -22.43
N LEU A 466 -10.25 -12.36 -22.95
CA LEU A 466 -11.16 -11.24 -23.10
C LEU A 466 -12.31 -11.58 -24.06
N ASP A 467 -12.02 -12.16 -25.22
CA ASP A 467 -13.02 -12.51 -26.21
C ASP A 467 -13.97 -13.60 -25.70
N GLN A 468 -13.46 -14.64 -25.03
CA GLN A 468 -14.28 -15.66 -24.38
C GLN A 468 -15.18 -15.06 -23.29
N ALA A 469 -14.64 -14.17 -22.46
CA ALA A 469 -15.41 -13.50 -21.41
C ALA A 469 -16.55 -12.65 -22.01
N LEU A 470 -16.28 -11.86 -23.04
CA LEU A 470 -17.29 -11.03 -23.71
C LEU A 470 -18.33 -11.85 -24.49
N ALA A 471 -17.99 -13.06 -24.94
CA ALA A 471 -18.93 -13.95 -25.61
C ALA A 471 -19.85 -14.69 -24.62
N CYS A 472 -19.36 -15.01 -23.43
CA CYS A 472 -20.05 -15.90 -22.48
C CYS A 472 -20.67 -15.19 -21.27
N LEU A 473 -20.21 -13.99 -20.89
CA LEU A 473 -20.73 -13.26 -19.72
C LEU A 473 -21.93 -12.40 -20.13
N PRO A 474 -23.15 -12.65 -19.59
CA PRO A 474 -24.30 -11.81 -19.87
C PRO A 474 -24.10 -10.38 -19.34
N ALA A 475 -24.51 -9.38 -20.12
CA ALA A 475 -24.42 -7.97 -19.73
C ALA A 475 -25.10 -7.66 -18.38
N ARG A 476 -26.23 -8.32 -18.09
CA ARG A 476 -26.90 -8.27 -16.77
C ARG A 476 -25.97 -8.68 -15.63
N HIS A 477 -25.21 -9.77 -15.79
CA HIS A 477 -24.33 -10.27 -14.75
C HIS A 477 -23.15 -9.32 -14.53
N LEU A 478 -22.59 -8.78 -15.63
CA LEU A 478 -21.57 -7.74 -15.56
C LEU A 478 -22.09 -6.51 -14.81
N ARG A 479 -23.30 -6.03 -15.12
CA ARG A 479 -23.92 -4.89 -14.44
C ARG A 479 -24.01 -5.10 -12.94
N LEU A 480 -24.58 -6.24 -12.52
CA LEU A 480 -24.71 -6.59 -11.10
C LEU A 480 -23.35 -6.63 -10.38
N CYS A 481 -22.36 -7.30 -10.99
CA CYS A 481 -21.01 -7.37 -10.43
C CYS A 481 -20.34 -5.98 -10.35
N PHE A 482 -20.51 -5.14 -11.39
CA PHE A 482 -19.89 -3.82 -11.45
C PHE A 482 -20.52 -2.83 -10.48
N GLU A 483 -21.85 -2.87 -10.32
CA GLU A 483 -22.55 -2.09 -9.30
C GLU A 483 -22.10 -2.48 -7.89
N ARG A 484 -21.98 -3.80 -7.60
CA ARG A 484 -21.42 -4.28 -6.33
C ARG A 484 -19.97 -3.86 -6.13
N LEU A 485 -19.12 -3.94 -7.15
CA LEU A 485 -17.74 -3.44 -7.08
C LEU A 485 -17.73 -1.93 -6.77
N LEU A 486 -18.61 -1.15 -7.39
CA LEU A 486 -18.67 0.30 -7.22
C LEU A 486 -19.23 0.75 -5.86
N GLU A 487 -20.06 -0.08 -5.21
CA GLU A 487 -20.55 0.19 -3.85
C GLU A 487 -19.43 0.28 -2.81
N ASP A 488 -18.40 -0.56 -2.95
CA ASP A 488 -17.24 -0.57 -2.07
C ASP A 488 -16.01 -1.10 -2.83
N PRO A 489 -15.35 -0.26 -3.65
CA PRO A 489 -14.27 -0.70 -4.54
C PRO A 489 -13.08 -1.31 -3.83
N ASP A 490 -12.83 -0.92 -2.58
CA ASP A 490 -11.70 -1.43 -1.81
C ASP A 490 -11.96 -2.83 -1.25
N ASN A 491 -13.17 -3.06 -0.71
CA ASN A 491 -13.52 -4.34 -0.08
C ASN A 491 -14.11 -5.37 -1.05
N ASN A 492 -14.83 -4.95 -2.09
CA ASN A 492 -15.50 -5.86 -3.02
C ASN A 492 -14.60 -6.33 -4.17
N ARG A 493 -13.43 -5.71 -4.39
CA ARG A 493 -12.44 -6.20 -5.38
C ARG A 493 -11.75 -7.52 -5.00
N THR A 494 -12.03 -8.08 -3.81
CA THR A 494 -11.43 -9.34 -3.33
C THR A 494 -12.48 -10.38 -2.99
N GLY A 495 -12.08 -11.66 -3.02
CA GLY A 495 -12.94 -12.79 -2.70
C GLY A 495 -13.79 -13.27 -3.87
N LEU A 496 -13.43 -12.89 -5.11
CA LEU A 496 -14.01 -13.50 -6.30
C LEU A 496 -13.46 -14.92 -6.50
N PRO A 497 -14.21 -15.82 -7.16
CA PRO A 497 -13.82 -17.21 -7.32
C PRO A 497 -12.51 -17.39 -8.10
N ASP A 498 -11.71 -18.38 -7.70
CA ASP A 498 -10.40 -18.67 -8.31
C ASP A 498 -10.47 -18.85 -9.84
N LEU A 499 -11.40 -19.69 -10.30
CA LEU A 499 -11.47 -20.11 -11.69
C LEU A 499 -12.73 -19.60 -12.39
N ILE A 500 -12.64 -19.46 -13.70
CA ILE A 500 -13.79 -19.33 -14.59
C ILE A 500 -13.68 -20.32 -15.74
N GLN A 501 -14.77 -21.01 -16.00
CA GLN A 501 -14.93 -21.93 -17.13
C GLN A 501 -15.90 -21.35 -18.13
N PHE A 502 -15.56 -21.38 -19.41
CA PHE A 502 -16.39 -20.90 -20.51
C PHE A 502 -16.82 -22.04 -21.42
N TRP A 503 -18.02 -21.96 -21.98
CA TRP A 503 -18.48 -22.78 -23.11
C TRP A 503 -18.89 -21.84 -24.24
N PRO A 504 -17.94 -21.38 -25.08
CA PRO A 504 -18.18 -20.33 -26.07
C PRO A 504 -19.29 -20.67 -27.08
N ALA A 505 -19.38 -21.93 -27.50
CA ALA A 505 -20.42 -22.39 -28.42
C ALA A 505 -21.84 -22.31 -27.84
N GLU A 506 -21.97 -22.35 -26.50
CA GLU A 506 -23.24 -22.25 -25.78
C GLU A 506 -23.53 -20.84 -25.25
N GLY A 507 -22.55 -19.93 -25.30
CA GLY A 507 -22.64 -18.61 -24.63
C GLY A 507 -22.79 -18.73 -23.11
N ARG A 508 -22.18 -19.74 -22.50
CA ARG A 508 -22.33 -20.08 -21.07
C ARG A 508 -21.00 -19.96 -20.32
N TYR A 509 -21.06 -19.69 -19.03
CA TYR A 509 -19.91 -19.69 -18.14
C TYR A 509 -20.25 -20.25 -16.75
N ARG A 510 -19.22 -20.53 -15.97
CA ARG A 510 -19.33 -20.89 -14.54
C ARG A 510 -18.09 -20.42 -13.79
N MET A 511 -18.28 -19.75 -12.68
CA MET A 511 -17.20 -19.42 -11.74
C MET A 511 -17.02 -20.51 -10.71
N ILE A 512 -15.80 -20.79 -10.30
CA ILE A 512 -15.49 -21.92 -9.40
C ILE A 512 -14.49 -21.46 -8.35
N GLU A 513 -14.91 -21.54 -7.08
CA GLU A 513 -14.05 -21.32 -5.91
C GLU A 513 -13.49 -22.67 -5.47
N VAL A 514 -12.16 -22.80 -5.39
CA VAL A 514 -11.50 -24.07 -5.11
C VAL A 514 -11.09 -24.13 -3.64
N LYS A 515 -11.33 -25.29 -3.01
CA LYS A 515 -10.97 -25.57 -1.62
C LYS A 515 -10.21 -26.87 -1.52
N GLY A 516 -8.90 -26.75 -1.29
CA GLY A 516 -8.04 -27.87 -0.96
C GLY A 516 -8.36 -28.47 0.43
N PRO A 517 -7.73 -29.61 0.78
CA PRO A 517 -7.95 -30.24 2.07
C PRO A 517 -7.65 -29.31 3.26
N GLY A 518 -8.63 -29.14 4.14
CA GLY A 518 -8.52 -28.29 5.32
C GLY A 518 -8.81 -26.80 5.09
N ASP A 519 -8.94 -26.35 3.83
CA ASP A 519 -9.28 -24.96 3.54
C ASP A 519 -10.77 -24.67 3.74
N ARG A 520 -11.08 -23.42 4.12
CA ARG A 520 -12.44 -22.94 4.38
C ARG A 520 -12.67 -21.62 3.66
N LEU A 521 -13.90 -21.43 3.19
CA LEU A 521 -14.34 -20.16 2.61
C LEU A 521 -14.12 -19.00 3.59
N GLN A 522 -13.38 -17.99 3.11
CA GLN A 522 -13.17 -16.72 3.78
C GLN A 522 -14.44 -15.87 3.77
N ASP A 523 -14.48 -14.83 4.61
CA ASP A 523 -15.68 -14.01 4.80
C ASP A 523 -16.05 -13.21 3.53
N ASN A 524 -15.07 -12.65 2.81
CA ASN A 524 -15.28 -11.98 1.52
C ASN A 524 -15.77 -12.94 0.42
N GLN A 525 -15.21 -14.15 0.34
CA GLN A 525 -15.66 -15.19 -0.59
C GLN A 525 -17.12 -15.56 -0.35
N ARG A 526 -17.51 -15.77 0.92
CA ARG A 526 -18.91 -16.04 1.28
C ARG A 526 -19.85 -14.93 0.84
N ARG A 527 -19.45 -13.67 0.98
CA ARG A 527 -20.28 -12.53 0.54
C ARG A 527 -20.49 -12.52 -0.98
N TRP A 528 -19.45 -12.82 -1.76
CA TRP A 528 -19.58 -12.96 -3.21
C TRP A 528 -20.44 -14.16 -3.60
N LEU A 529 -20.26 -15.31 -2.94
CA LEU A 529 -21.08 -16.50 -3.19
C LEU A 529 -22.57 -16.27 -2.86
N ASP A 530 -22.87 -15.63 -1.72
CA ASP A 530 -24.23 -15.25 -1.34
C ASP A 530 -24.84 -14.28 -2.36
N PHE A 531 -24.05 -13.32 -2.85
CA PHE A 531 -24.47 -12.39 -3.91
C PHE A 531 -24.75 -13.12 -5.23
N PHE A 532 -23.85 -14.00 -5.67
CA PHE A 532 -24.06 -14.75 -6.91
C PHE A 532 -25.29 -15.65 -6.84
N ALA A 533 -25.49 -16.36 -5.74
CA ALA A 533 -26.67 -17.20 -5.52
C ALA A 533 -27.96 -16.37 -5.51
N ALA A 534 -27.96 -15.17 -4.93
CA ALA A 534 -29.13 -14.28 -4.89
C ALA A 534 -29.52 -13.71 -6.26
N HIS A 535 -28.61 -13.76 -7.24
CA HIS A 535 -28.80 -13.17 -8.58
C HIS A 535 -28.80 -14.20 -9.72
N ASP A 536 -28.80 -15.49 -9.39
CA ASP A 536 -28.71 -16.62 -10.32
C ASP A 536 -27.45 -16.57 -11.21
N ILE A 537 -26.34 -16.09 -10.63
CA ILE A 537 -25.04 -16.06 -11.30
C ILE A 537 -24.37 -17.44 -11.13
N PRO A 538 -23.98 -18.13 -12.22
CA PRO A 538 -23.43 -19.48 -12.16
C PRO A 538 -22.12 -19.54 -11.37
N VAL A 539 -22.18 -20.11 -10.17
CA VAL A 539 -21.01 -20.32 -9.30
C VAL A 539 -21.07 -21.68 -8.60
N SER A 540 -19.91 -22.27 -8.39
CA SER A 540 -19.75 -23.52 -7.66
C SER A 540 -18.59 -23.44 -6.66
N VAL A 541 -18.65 -24.26 -5.61
CA VAL A 541 -17.52 -24.49 -4.70
C VAL A 541 -16.97 -25.89 -4.95
N CYS A 542 -15.72 -25.97 -5.36
CA CYS A 542 -15.02 -27.23 -5.63
C CYS A 542 -14.19 -27.64 -4.41
N HIS A 543 -14.53 -28.78 -3.82
CA HIS A 543 -13.75 -29.40 -2.75
C HIS A 543 -12.86 -30.49 -3.33
N VAL A 544 -11.56 -30.38 -3.07
CA VAL A 544 -10.57 -31.36 -3.51
C VAL A 544 -10.17 -32.25 -2.34
N GLN A 545 -10.17 -33.56 -2.59
CA GLN A 545 -9.52 -34.57 -1.77
C GLN A 545 -8.33 -35.16 -2.53
N TRP A 546 -7.28 -35.54 -1.81
CA TRP A 546 -6.14 -36.19 -2.43
C TRP A 546 -6.36 -37.69 -2.54
N GLN A 547 -6.10 -38.25 -3.72
CA GLN A 547 -6.06 -39.70 -3.90
C GLN A 547 -4.99 -40.29 -2.97
N VAL A 548 -5.38 -41.29 -2.19
CA VAL A 548 -4.41 -42.05 -1.39
C VAL A 548 -3.65 -42.97 -2.34
N ALA A 549 -2.33 -42.82 -2.44
CA ALA A 549 -1.51 -43.74 -3.21
C ALA A 549 -1.79 -45.17 -2.72
N ALA A 550 -2.27 -46.04 -3.61
CA ALA A 550 -2.40 -47.44 -3.29
C ALA A 550 -0.99 -47.96 -2.92
N THR A 551 -0.78 -48.27 -1.65
CA THR A 551 0.34 -49.09 -1.22
C THR A 551 0.20 -50.42 -1.95
N SER A 552 0.99 -50.61 -3.00
CA SER A 552 1.17 -51.92 -3.63
C SER A 552 1.61 -52.90 -2.55
N ALA A 553 0.73 -53.85 -2.24
CA ALA A 553 0.97 -54.94 -1.29
C ALA A 553 2.03 -55.90 -1.81
#